data_AF-A0A972ZBS3-F1
#
_entry.id   AF-A0A972ZBS3-F1
#
_cell.length_a   1.000
_cell.length_b   1.000
_cell.length_c   1.000
_cell.angle_alpha   90.00
_cell.angle_beta   90.00
_cell.angle_gamma   90.00
#
_symmetry.space_group_name_H-M   'P 1'
#
loop_
_entity.id
_entity.type
_entity.pdbx_description
1 polymer ?
#
loop_
_entity_poly.entity_id
_entity_poly.type
_entity_poly.pdbx_seq_one_letter_code
_entity_poly.pdbx_strand_id
1 'polypeptide(L)'
;MSPADDALHPHLARQLKRAGISLDVESVTRAQIGALLATVSSTYWGADRDRRLNDRAWLLSSDEMKELHQRLEQVSASELAVERDRLSTVLNTTATGLCLIDVDHCIVEINSAGADFIQISPS
;
A
#
# COMPACT_ATOMS: atom_id res chain seq x y z
N MET A 1 -46.33 -21.90 0.80
CA MET A 1 -45.01 -21.39 0.41
C MET A 1 -45.25 -20.41 -0.71
N SER A 2 -45.26 -19.12 -0.38
CA SER A 2 -45.68 -18.04 -1.28
C SER A 2 -44.47 -17.55 -2.10
N PRO A 3 -44.63 -17.17 -3.38
CA PRO A 3 -43.52 -16.82 -4.29
C PRO A 3 -42.67 -15.60 -3.87
N ALA A 4 -43.07 -14.85 -2.83
CA ALA A 4 -42.31 -13.73 -2.29
C ALA A 4 -41.13 -14.16 -1.39
N ASP A 5 -41.16 -15.37 -0.83
CA ASP A 5 -40.08 -15.88 0.04
C ASP A 5 -38.80 -16.20 -0.75
N ASP A 6 -38.89 -16.56 -2.03
CA ASP A 6 -37.75 -16.95 -2.87
C ASP A 6 -36.88 -15.76 -3.34
N ALA A 7 -37.38 -14.53 -3.23
CA ALA A 7 -36.63 -13.31 -3.56
C ALA A 7 -35.99 -12.65 -2.33
N LEU A 8 -36.23 -13.18 -1.13
CA LEU A 8 -35.83 -12.53 0.11
C LEU A 8 -34.41 -12.94 0.53
N HIS A 9 -33.57 -11.95 0.84
CA HIS A 9 -32.20 -12.21 1.28
C HIS A 9 -32.18 -13.09 2.56
N PRO A 10 -31.34 -14.14 2.65
CA PRO A 10 -31.38 -15.12 3.75
C PRO A 10 -31.20 -14.54 5.15
N HIS A 11 -30.41 -13.47 5.28
CA HIS A 11 -30.25 -12.76 6.56
C HIS A 11 -31.53 -12.04 6.97
N LEU A 12 -32.24 -11.43 6.01
CA LEU A 12 -33.50 -10.73 6.26
C LEU A 12 -34.59 -11.72 6.66
N ALA A 13 -34.69 -12.87 5.97
CA ALA A 13 -35.58 -13.97 6.35
C ALA A 13 -35.36 -14.43 7.80
N ARG A 14 -34.09 -14.56 8.21
CA ARG A 14 -33.71 -14.96 9.57
C ARG A 14 -34.05 -13.87 10.60
N GLN A 15 -33.89 -12.59 10.25
CA GLN A 15 -34.24 -11.47 11.12
C GLN A 15 -35.76 -11.38 11.34
N LEU A 16 -36.56 -11.55 10.29
CA LEU A 16 -38.02 -11.60 10.38
C LEU A 16 -38.49 -12.75 11.28
N LYS A 17 -37.94 -13.96 11.09
CA LYS A 17 -38.24 -15.11 11.94
C LYS A 17 -37.89 -14.86 13.42
N ARG A 18 -36.76 -14.20 13.70
CA ARG A 18 -36.38 -13.81 15.08
C ARG A 18 -37.31 -12.77 15.69
N ALA A 19 -37.83 -11.85 14.89
CA ALA A 19 -38.84 -10.89 15.31
C ALA A 19 -40.25 -11.48 15.42
N GLY A 20 -40.42 -12.78 15.11
CA GLY A 20 -41.72 -13.46 15.12
C GLY A 20 -42.64 -12.99 13.99
N ILE A 21 -42.09 -12.43 12.92
CA ILE A 21 -42.84 -11.96 11.74
C ILE A 21 -42.80 -13.06 10.70
N SER A 22 -43.97 -13.55 10.30
CA SER A 22 -44.14 -14.35 9.10
C SER A 22 -44.66 -13.46 7.96
N LEU A 23 -44.24 -13.76 6.73
CA LEU A 23 -44.61 -12.98 5.55
C LEU A 23 -46.05 -13.24 5.08
N ASP A 24 -46.66 -14.31 5.58
CA ASP A 24 -48.04 -14.72 5.27
C ASP A 24 -49.08 -14.18 6.30
N VAL A 25 -48.72 -13.20 7.15
CA VAL A 25 -49.60 -12.69 8.22
C VAL A 25 -50.34 -11.43 7.78
N GLU A 26 -51.66 -11.36 7.97
CA GLU A 26 -52.50 -10.20 7.62
C GLU A 26 -52.20 -8.92 8.43
N SER A 27 -51.64 -9.05 9.64
CA SER A 27 -51.24 -7.89 10.43
C SER A 27 -50.03 -8.16 11.32
N VAL A 28 -49.14 -7.17 11.40
CA VAL A 28 -47.95 -7.19 12.27
C VAL A 28 -48.18 -6.28 13.46
N THR A 29 -47.86 -6.76 14.65
CA THR A 29 -48.00 -5.98 15.89
C THR A 29 -46.88 -4.96 16.04
N ARG A 30 -47.14 -3.89 16.80
CA ARG A 30 -46.13 -2.88 17.15
C ARG A 30 -44.89 -3.48 17.83
N ALA A 31 -45.08 -4.51 18.65
CA ALA A 31 -43.99 -5.20 19.34
C ALA A 31 -43.06 -5.93 18.37
N GLN A 32 -43.63 -6.62 17.37
CA GLN A 32 -42.86 -7.29 16.31
C GLN A 32 -42.06 -6.29 15.46
N ILE A 33 -42.66 -5.15 15.11
CA ILE A 33 -41.95 -4.06 14.41
C ILE A 33 -40.81 -3.52 15.27
N GLY A 34 -41.05 -3.29 16.57
CA GLY A 34 -40.01 -2.85 17.50
C GLY A 34 -38.83 -3.81 17.59
N ALA A 35 -39.10 -5.12 17.66
CA ALA A 35 -38.08 -6.16 17.69
C ALA A 35 -37.24 -6.21 16.41
N LEU A 36 -37.87 -6.06 15.25
CA LEU A 36 -37.17 -5.99 13.97
C LEU A 36 -36.29 -4.74 13.90
N LEU A 37 -36.83 -3.57 14.23
CA LEU A 37 -36.07 -2.31 14.21
C LEU A 37 -34.89 -2.33 15.18
N ALA A 38 -35.03 -2.94 16.36
CA ALA A 38 -33.92 -3.13 17.30
C ALA A 38 -32.82 -4.03 16.71
N THR A 39 -33.21 -5.09 16.01
CA THR A 39 -32.27 -6.01 15.34
C THR A 39 -31.53 -5.32 14.19
N VAL A 40 -32.25 -4.55 13.36
CA VAL A 40 -31.65 -3.79 12.24
C VAL A 40 -30.72 -2.70 12.78
N SER A 41 -31.15 -1.95 13.78
CA SER A 41 -30.35 -0.90 14.41
C SER A 41 -29.05 -1.45 14.99
N SER A 42 -29.10 -2.56 15.73
CA SER A 42 -27.88 -3.19 16.26
C SER A 42 -26.96 -3.72 15.16
N THR A 43 -27.51 -4.22 14.06
CA THR A 43 -26.73 -4.65 12.89
C THR A 43 -25.99 -3.48 12.24
N TYR A 44 -26.64 -2.32 12.10
CA TYR A 44 -25.98 -1.11 11.57
C TYR A 44 -24.90 -0.57 12.51
N TRP A 45 -25.15 -0.57 13.82
CA TRP A 45 -24.12 -0.20 14.80
C TRP A 45 -22.91 -1.12 14.75
N GLY A 46 -23.12 -2.43 14.59
CA GLY A 46 -22.05 -3.40 14.39
C GLY A 46 -21.24 -3.11 13.13
N ALA A 47 -21.91 -2.98 11.99
CA ALA A 47 -21.25 -2.71 10.71
C ALA A 47 -20.47 -1.38 10.69
N ASP A 48 -21.01 -0.34 11.33
CA ASP A 48 -20.37 0.96 11.45
C ASP A 48 -19.14 0.90 12.39
N ARG A 49 -19.22 0.14 13.48
CA ARG A 49 -18.07 -0.14 14.35
C ARG A 49 -16.97 -0.88 13.60
N ASP A 50 -17.32 -1.95 12.88
CA ASP A 50 -16.37 -2.77 12.13
C ASP A 50 -15.70 -1.94 11.03
N ARG A 51 -16.47 -1.11 10.32
CA ARG A 51 -15.93 -0.17 9.35
C ARG A 51 -14.91 0.77 9.99
N ARG A 52 -15.26 1.44 11.10
CA ARG A 52 -14.33 2.34 11.80
C ARG A 52 -13.05 1.64 12.26
N LEU A 53 -13.15 0.39 12.73
CA LEU A 53 -11.98 -0.38 13.13
C LEU A 53 -11.08 -0.69 11.92
N ASN A 54 -11.66 -1.13 10.81
CA ASN A 54 -10.93 -1.38 9.58
C ASN A 54 -10.27 -0.12 9.03
N ASP A 55 -10.97 1.01 9.00
CA ASP A 55 -10.43 2.28 8.52
C ASP A 55 -9.21 2.70 9.37
N ARG A 56 -9.29 2.53 10.70
CA ARG A 56 -8.15 2.82 11.59
C ARG A 56 -6.98 1.87 11.39
N ALA A 57 -7.24 0.57 11.23
CA ALA A 57 -6.20 -0.42 10.97
C ALA A 57 -5.51 -0.16 9.62
N TRP A 58 -6.28 0.21 8.60
CA TRP A 58 -5.78 0.56 7.28
C TRP A 58 -4.91 1.82 7.32
N LEU A 59 -5.35 2.86 8.04
CA LEU A 59 -4.55 4.08 8.23
C LEU A 59 -3.22 3.78 8.92
N LEU A 60 -3.22 2.96 9.99
CA LEU A 60 -2.00 2.56 10.69
C LEU A 60 -1.04 1.79 9.76
N SER A 61 -1.55 0.78 9.07
CA SER A 61 -0.75 -0.03 8.15
C SER A 61 -0.19 0.81 6.98
N SER A 62 -0.96 1.77 6.47
CA SER A 62 -0.48 2.69 5.44
C SER A 62 0.67 3.56 5.92
N ASP A 63 0.67 3.97 7.19
CA ASP A 63 1.74 4.80 7.77
C ASP A 63 3.01 3.98 7.99
N GLU A 64 2.88 2.78 8.55
CA GLU A 64 3.99 1.83 8.71
C GLU A 64 4.64 1.49 7.37
N MET A 65 3.85 1.29 6.31
CA MET A 65 4.36 0.99 4.98
C MET A 65 5.12 2.18 4.36
N LYS A 66 4.66 3.41 4.59
CA LYS A 66 5.38 4.62 4.16
C LYS A 66 6.70 4.76 4.90
N GLU A 67 6.71 4.52 6.20
CA GLU A 67 7.93 4.57 7.00
C GLU A 67 8.95 3.52 6.54
N LEU A 68 8.50 2.28 6.29
CA LEU A 68 9.36 1.22 5.75
C LEU A 68 9.93 1.60 4.38
N HIS A 69 9.13 2.18 3.50
CA HIS A 69 9.59 2.62 2.18
C HIS A 69 10.66 3.71 2.29
N GLN A 70 10.42 4.74 3.12
CA GLN A 70 11.39 5.81 3.34
C GLN A 70 12.71 5.28 3.91
N ARG A 71 12.65 4.32 4.84
CA ARG A 71 13.86 3.68 5.38
C ARG A 71 14.61 2.89 4.31
N LEU A 72 13.90 2.13 3.47
CA LEU A 72 14.51 1.40 2.35
C LEU A 72 15.18 2.35 1.35
N GLU A 73 14.52 3.45 1.00
CA GLU A 73 15.09 4.48 0.12
C GLU A 73 16.38 5.06 0.71
N GLN A 74 16.37 5.42 2.01
CA GLN A 74 17.55 5.94 2.69
C GLN A 74 18.71 4.94 2.71
N VAL A 75 18.43 3.67 3.03
CA VAL A 75 19.45 2.62 3.06
C VAL A 75 20.02 2.38 1.67
N SER A 76 19.16 2.25 0.65
CA SER A 76 19.60 2.02 -0.73
C SER A 76 20.44 3.17 -1.29
N ALA A 77 20.06 4.42 -1.00
CA ALA A 77 20.85 5.59 -1.40
C ALA A 77 22.22 5.61 -0.71
N SER A 78 22.26 5.24 0.58
CA SER A 78 23.51 5.12 1.33
C SER A 78 24.39 3.98 0.79
N GLU A 79 23.83 2.81 0.51
CA GLU A 79 24.56 1.67 -0.03
C GLU A 79 25.11 1.98 -1.42
N LEU A 80 24.32 2.63 -2.27
CA LEU A 80 24.75 3.07 -3.59
C LEU A 80 25.89 4.08 -3.51
N ALA A 81 25.83 5.04 -2.58
CA ALA A 81 26.91 5.99 -2.35
C ALA A 81 28.20 5.30 -1.90
N VAL A 82 28.11 4.36 -0.95
CA VAL A 82 29.26 3.56 -0.50
C VAL A 82 29.88 2.77 -1.65
N GLU A 83 29.06 2.15 -2.49
CA GLU A 83 29.57 1.36 -3.61
C GLU A 83 30.20 2.24 -4.70
N ARG A 84 29.61 3.41 -4.97
CA ARG A 84 30.20 4.41 -5.86
C ARG A 84 31.55 4.90 -5.34
N ASP A 85 31.66 5.19 -4.04
CA ASP A 85 32.89 5.65 -3.43
C ASP A 85 33.99 4.58 -3.49
N ARG A 86 33.62 3.31 -3.29
CA ARG A 86 34.53 2.17 -3.46
C ARG A 86 35.03 2.07 -4.90
N LEU A 87 34.12 2.10 -5.89
CA LEU A 87 34.51 2.07 -7.30
C LEU A 87 35.41 3.25 -7.66
N SER A 88 35.08 4.46 -7.21
CA SER A 88 35.88 5.67 -7.43
C SER A 88 37.28 5.53 -6.83
N THR A 89 37.39 4.92 -5.65
CA THR A 89 38.67 4.65 -4.99
C THR A 89 39.51 3.65 -5.77
N VAL A 90 38.90 2.54 -6.24
CA VAL A 90 39.59 1.53 -7.05
C VAL A 90 40.06 2.12 -8.38
N LEU A 91 39.22 2.90 -9.06
CA LEU A 91 39.56 3.54 -10.33
C LEU A 91 40.73 4.53 -10.16
N ASN A 92 40.73 5.33 -9.09
CA ASN A 92 41.75 6.36 -8.85
C ASN A 92 43.06 5.84 -8.23
N THR A 93 43.07 4.62 -7.69
CA THR A 93 44.29 3.94 -7.23
C THR A 93 44.95 3.12 -8.33
N THR A 94 44.26 2.89 -9.45
CA THR A 94 44.79 2.18 -10.61
C THR A 94 45.79 3.07 -11.36
N ALA A 95 47.03 2.60 -11.54
CA ALA A 95 48.09 3.33 -12.23
C ALA A 95 47.90 3.45 -13.76
N THR A 96 46.88 2.80 -14.30
CA THR A 96 46.50 2.86 -15.72
C THR A 96 45.43 3.94 -15.91
N GLY A 97 45.62 4.80 -16.91
CA GLY A 97 44.60 5.76 -17.33
C GLY A 97 43.38 5.05 -17.91
N LEU A 98 42.23 5.24 -17.29
CA LEU A 98 40.95 4.67 -17.71
C LEU A 98 40.00 5.82 -18.05
N CYS A 99 39.34 5.72 -19.20
CA CYS A 99 38.26 6.62 -19.60
C CYS A 99 37.03 5.82 -20.04
N LEU A 100 35.85 6.32 -19.67
CA LEU A 100 34.58 5.85 -20.16
C LEU A 100 34.12 6.78 -21.27
N ILE A 101 33.71 6.22 -22.40
CA ILE A 101 33.28 6.97 -23.58
C ILE A 101 31.82 6.59 -23.86
N ASP A 102 30.98 7.58 -24.15
CA ASP A 102 29.60 7.34 -24.56
C ASP A 102 29.46 6.94 -26.04
N VAL A 103 28.22 6.73 -26.46
CA VAL A 103 27.85 6.40 -27.84
C VAL A 103 28.17 7.54 -28.84
N ASP A 104 28.31 8.77 -28.37
CA ASP A 104 28.63 9.96 -29.17
C ASP A 104 30.15 10.28 -29.16
N HIS A 105 30.97 9.33 -28.71
CA HIS A 105 32.43 9.43 -28.60
C HIS A 105 32.94 10.52 -27.65
N CYS A 106 32.10 10.95 -26.70
CA CYS A 106 32.49 11.90 -25.66
C CYS A 106 32.97 11.18 -24.41
N ILE A 107 33.99 11.73 -23.74
CA ILE A 107 34.48 11.20 -22.46
C ILE A 107 33.46 11.54 -21.38
N VAL A 108 32.87 10.53 -20.77
CA VAL A 108 31.88 10.64 -19.67
C VAL A 108 32.59 10.68 -18.32
N GLU A 109 33.65 9.88 -18.17
CA GLU A 109 34.40 9.78 -16.93
C GLU A 109 35.86 9.42 -17.21
N ILE A 110 36.78 9.95 -16.41
CA ILE A 110 38.21 9.65 -16.49
C ILE A 110 38.78 9.55 -15.08
N ASN A 111 39.65 8.56 -14.83
CA ASN A 111 40.33 8.44 -13.54
C ASN A 111 41.52 9.42 -13.43
N SER A 112 42.04 9.59 -12.21
CA SER A 112 43.18 10.48 -11.91
C SER A 112 44.39 10.22 -12.83
N ALA A 113 44.81 8.96 -12.98
CA ALA A 113 45.95 8.59 -13.82
C ALA A 113 45.76 8.98 -15.30
N GLY A 114 44.54 8.83 -15.83
CA GLY A 114 44.21 9.24 -17.20
C GLY A 114 44.19 10.75 -17.35
N ALA A 115 43.65 11.47 -16.37
CA ALA A 115 43.64 12.93 -16.35
C ALA A 115 45.06 13.52 -16.32
N ASP A 116 45.95 12.93 -15.50
CA ASP A 116 47.37 13.31 -15.44
C ASP A 116 48.10 13.05 -16.77
N PHE A 117 47.75 11.96 -17.45
CA PHE A 117 48.32 11.63 -18.76
C PHE A 117 47.86 12.56 -19.88
N ILE A 118 46.60 13.01 -19.82
CA ILE A 118 45.99 13.88 -20.83
C ILE A 118 46.35 15.36 -20.61
N GLN A 119 47.15 15.71 -19.58
CA GLN A 119 47.66 17.06 -19.32
C GLN A 119 48.01 17.80 -20.63
N ILE A 120 47.06 18.63 -21.07
CA ILE A 120 47.21 19.49 -22.22
C ILE A 120 48.32 20.47 -21.86
N SER A 121 49.45 20.40 -22.55
CA SER A 121 50.41 21.51 -22.58
C SER A 121 49.63 22.77 -22.96
N PRO A 122 49.62 23.84 -22.15
CA PRO A 122 48.96 25.06 -22.55
C PRO A 122 49.66 25.57 -23.81
N SER A 123 48.90 25.62 -24.91
CA SER A 123 49.22 26.45 -26.06
C SER A 123 49.11 27.92 -25.70
#